data_AF-A0A925G1Y1-F1
#
_entry.id   AF-A0A925G1Y1-F1
#
_cell.length_a   1.000
_cell.length_b   1.000
_cell.length_c   1.000
_cell.angle_alpha   90.00
_cell.angle_beta   90.00
_cell.angle_gamma   90.00
#
_symmetry.space_group_name_H-M   'P 1'
#
loop_
_entity.id
_entity.type
_entity.pdbx_description
1 polymer ?
#
loop_
_entity_poly.entity_id
_entity_poly.type
_entity_poly.pdbx_seq_one_letter_code
_entity_poly.pdbx_strand_id
1 'polypeptide(L)'
;MDIKRTLEVEDMKMLDILMWVVGLAAAIFAIYSYYQFATFKGAGGNFDMQGGRNHLWMAIGATVVALACGIIYFVRHVNKEEEIHITQ
;
A
#
# COMPACT_ATOMS: atom_id res chain seq x y z
N MET A 1 -17.28 14.92 27.12
CA MET A 1 -16.02 15.10 26.36
C MET A 1 -15.38 13.76 26.04
N ASP A 2 -15.49 12.76 26.93
CA ASP A 2 -15.02 11.37 26.72
C ASP A 2 -15.57 10.63 25.50
N ILE A 3 -16.90 10.66 25.28
CA ILE A 3 -17.53 9.84 24.23
C ILE A 3 -17.01 10.17 22.82
N LYS A 4 -16.67 11.46 22.58
CA LYS A 4 -16.15 11.90 21.29
C LYS A 4 -14.71 11.41 21.06
N ARG A 5 -13.89 11.43 22.11
CA ARG A 5 -12.52 10.90 22.09
C ARG A 5 -12.51 9.38 21.89
N THR A 6 -13.42 8.64 22.51
CA THR A 6 -13.48 7.19 22.32
C THR A 6 -13.84 6.79 20.90
N LEU A 7 -14.74 7.54 20.24
CA LEU A 7 -15.07 7.33 18.83
C LEU A 7 -13.89 7.66 17.91
N GLU A 8 -13.20 8.78 18.12
CA GLU A 8 -12.00 9.14 17.33
C GLU A 8 -10.87 8.10 17.46
N VAL A 9 -10.65 7.53 18.65
CA VAL A 9 -9.63 6.49 18.84
C VAL A 9 -10.00 5.18 18.13
N GLU A 10 -11.29 4.83 18.09
CA GLU A 10 -11.78 3.64 17.41
C GLU A 10 -11.71 3.79 15.88
N ASP A 11 -12.09 4.96 15.35
CA ASP A 11 -11.97 5.29 13.93
C ASP A 11 -10.51 5.25 13.45
N MET A 12 -9.58 5.76 14.26
CA MET A 12 -8.15 5.73 13.94
C MET A 12 -7.60 4.29 13.91
N LYS A 13 -8.07 3.40 14.79
CA LYS A 13 -7.68 1.97 14.76
C LYS A 13 -8.24 1.25 13.54
N MET A 14 -9.49 1.52 13.16
CA MET A 14 -10.08 0.94 11.95
C MET A 14 -9.37 1.42 10.68
N LEU A 15 -9.01 2.70 10.61
CA LEU A 15 -8.22 3.25 9.50
C LEU A 15 -6.83 2.62 9.39
N ASP A 16 -6.14 2.41 10.52
CA ASP A 16 -4.83 1.76 10.55
C ASP A 16 -4.91 0.31 10.01
N ILE A 17 -5.95 -0.44 10.41
CA ILE A 17 -6.22 -1.79 9.89
C ILE A 17 -6.54 -1.74 8.40
N LEU A 18 -7.38 -0.79 7.96
CA LEU A 18 -7.73 -0.63 6.55
C LEU A 18 -6.49 -0.32 5.69
N MET A 19 -5.60 0.56 6.16
CA MET A 19 -4.34 0.88 5.48
C MET A 19 -3.44 -0.34 5.36
N TRP A 20 -3.37 -1.18 6.39
CA TRP A 20 -2.61 -2.44 6.35
C TRP A 20 -3.19 -3.43 5.34
N VAL A 21 -4.51 -3.64 5.37
CA VAL A 21 -5.19 -4.56 4.45
C VAL A 21 -5.04 -4.10 3.00
N VAL A 22 -5.30 -2.81 2.74
CA VAL A 22 -5.17 -2.22 1.40
C VAL A 22 -3.73 -2.23 0.92
N GLY A 23 -2.77 -1.87 1.78
CA GLY A 23 -1.34 -1.90 1.45
C GLY A 23 -0.84 -3.30 1.09
N LEU A 24 -1.23 -4.30 1.86
CA LEU A 24 -0.83 -5.69 1.63
C LEU A 24 -1.50 -6.29 0.39
N ALA A 25 -2.78 -6.00 0.17
CA ALA A 25 -3.50 -6.38 -1.05
C ALA A 25 -2.88 -5.73 -2.29
N ALA A 26 -2.54 -4.44 -2.23
CA ALA A 26 -1.87 -3.72 -3.32
C ALA A 26 -0.47 -4.29 -3.61
N ALA A 27 0.29 -4.66 -2.58
CA ALA A 27 1.59 -5.30 -2.73
C ALA A 27 1.49 -6.66 -3.45
N ILE A 28 0.55 -7.52 -3.03
CA ILE A 28 0.30 -8.82 -3.70
C ILE A 28 -0.11 -8.59 -5.16
N PHE A 29 -0.99 -7.63 -5.42
CA PHE A 29 -1.46 -7.31 -6.77
C PHE A 29 -0.33 -6.78 -7.67
N ALA A 30 0.58 -5.97 -7.12
CA ALA A 30 1.76 -5.48 -7.83
C ALA A 30 2.72 -6.63 -8.20
N ILE A 31 2.98 -7.55 -7.27
CA ILE A 31 3.82 -8.74 -7.52
C ILE A 31 3.18 -9.61 -8.60
N TYR A 32 1.87 -9.86 -8.52
CA TYR A 32 1.14 -10.64 -9.52
C TYR A 32 1.19 -10.01 -10.92
N SER A 33 0.96 -8.70 -11.00
CA SER A 33 0.99 -7.96 -12.27
C SER A 33 2.39 -7.93 -12.88
N TYR A 34 3.42 -7.81 -12.04
CA TYR A 34 4.81 -7.89 -12.45
C TYR A 34 5.19 -9.30 -12.93
N TYR A 35 4.72 -10.35 -12.25
CA TYR A 35 4.95 -11.74 -12.67
C TYR A 35 4.30 -12.04 -14.04
N GLN A 36 3.07 -11.59 -14.26
CA GLN A 36 2.39 -11.68 -15.56
C GLN A 36 3.19 -10.96 -16.67
N PHE A 37 3.74 -9.79 -16.38
CA PHE A 37 4.66 -9.11 -17.30
C PHE A 37 5.93 -9.92 -17.57
N ALA A 38 6.60 -10.39 -16.51
CA ALA A 38 7.86 -11.12 -16.60
C ALA A 38 7.71 -12.48 -17.29
N THR A 39 6.52 -13.09 -17.23
CA THR A 39 6.22 -14.39 -17.86
C THR A 39 5.52 -14.27 -19.21
N PHE A 40 5.30 -13.05 -19.70
CA PHE A 40 4.63 -12.82 -20.97
C PHE A 40 5.45 -13.38 -22.14
N LYS A 41 4.94 -14.42 -22.78
CA LYS A 41 5.51 -15.03 -23.99
C LYS A 41 4.67 -14.65 -25.19
N GLY A 42 5.29 -14.09 -26.22
CA GLY A 42 4.62 -13.76 -27.47
C GLY A 42 4.20 -15.00 -28.26
N ALA A 43 3.39 -14.81 -29.30
CA ALA A 43 2.80 -15.89 -30.11
C ALA A 43 3.81 -16.86 -30.76
N GLY A 44 5.09 -16.47 -30.85
CA GLY A 44 6.19 -17.31 -31.33
C GLY A 44 6.97 -18.08 -30.24
N GLY A 45 6.51 -18.08 -28.99
CA GLY A 45 7.19 -18.75 -27.87
C GLY A 45 8.38 -18.00 -27.27
N ASN A 46 8.78 -16.87 -27.86
CA ASN A 46 9.83 -15.99 -27.35
C ASN A 46 9.28 -15.02 -26.30
N PHE A 47 10.12 -14.63 -25.33
CA PHE A 47 9.80 -13.56 -24.38
C PHE A 47 9.64 -12.25 -25.13
N ASP A 48 8.40 -11.77 -25.23
CA ASP A 48 8.08 -10.51 -25.92
C ASP A 48 7.82 -9.42 -24.88
N MET A 49 8.91 -8.76 -24.49
CA MET A 49 8.90 -7.68 -23.51
C MET A 49 8.18 -6.42 -24.03
N GLN A 50 7.93 -6.31 -25.34
CA GLN A 50 7.25 -5.15 -25.93
C GLN A 50 5.73 -5.26 -25.90
N GLY A 51 5.18 -6.48 -25.98
CA GLY A 51 3.74 -6.75 -25.83
C GLY A 51 3.22 -6.57 -24.39
N GLY A 52 4.08 -6.83 -23.39
CA GLY A 52 3.72 -6.71 -21.98
C GLY A 52 3.72 -5.30 -21.39
N ARG A 53 4.15 -4.25 -22.12
CA ARG A 53 4.36 -2.89 -21.57
C ARG A 53 3.17 -2.34 -20.79
N ASN A 54 1.95 -2.67 -21.18
CA ASN A 54 0.75 -2.20 -20.47
C ASN A 54 0.64 -2.80 -19.05
N HIS A 55 1.03 -4.08 -18.89
CA HIS A 55 1.12 -4.75 -17.59
C HIS A 55 2.24 -4.17 -16.73
N LEU A 56 3.36 -3.76 -17.33
CA LEU A 56 4.44 -3.07 -16.62
C LEU A 56 3.97 -1.75 -16.01
N TRP A 57 3.24 -0.92 -16.78
CA TRP A 57 2.68 0.34 -16.27
C TRP A 57 1.65 0.12 -15.17
N MET A 58 0.80 -0.92 -15.27
CA MET A 58 -0.12 -1.30 -14.20
C MET A 58 0.61 -1.77 -12.94
N ALA A 59 1.71 -2.54 -13.09
CA ALA A 59 2.52 -2.97 -11.96
C ALA A 59 3.21 -1.78 -11.27
N ILE A 60 3.80 -0.86 -12.04
CA ILE A 60 4.40 0.38 -11.49
C ILE A 60 3.34 1.21 -10.75
N GLY A 61 2.15 1.38 -11.34
CA GLY A 61 1.04 2.08 -10.69
C GLY A 61 0.63 1.44 -9.37
N ALA A 62 0.49 0.11 -9.33
CA ALA A 62 0.16 -0.62 -8.11
C ALA A 62 1.26 -0.51 -7.04
N THR A 63 2.53 -0.57 -7.44
CA THR A 63 3.67 -0.38 -6.53
C THR A 63 3.67 1.01 -5.91
N VAL A 64 3.42 2.06 -6.70
CA VAL A 64 3.35 3.44 -6.20
C VAL A 64 2.22 3.59 -5.18
N VAL A 65 1.05 2.99 -5.43
CA VAL A 65 -0.08 3.02 -4.49
C VAL A 65 0.24 2.28 -3.19
N ALA A 66 0.90 1.13 -3.26
CA ALA A 66 1.33 0.39 -2.08
C ALA A 66 2.33 1.20 -1.23
N LEU A 67 3.30 1.85 -1.88
CA LEU A 67 4.26 2.74 -1.21
C LEU A 67 3.57 3.95 -0.58
N ALA A 68 2.62 4.57 -1.28
CA ALA A 68 1.86 5.70 -0.74
C ALA A 68 1.06 5.30 0.51
N CYS A 69 0.40 4.13 0.51
CA CYS A 69 -0.28 3.61 1.70
C CYS A 69 0.69 3.39 2.87
N GLY A 70 1.87 2.81 2.60
CA GLY A 70 2.90 2.62 3.62
C GLY A 70 3.39 3.94 4.21
N ILE A 71 3.68 4.94 3.37
CA ILE A 71 4.13 6.27 3.83
C ILE A 71 3.07 6.94 4.68
N ILE A 72 1.80 6.94 4.25
CA ILE A 72 0.71 7.56 5.02
C ILE A 72 0.56 6.87 6.38
N TYR A 73 0.66 5.54 6.43
CA TYR A 73 0.65 4.78 7.69
C TYR A 73 1.81 5.20 8.61
N PHE A 74 3.04 5.23 8.10
CA PHE A 74 4.22 5.62 8.89
C PHE A 74 4.12 7.06 9.40
N VAL A 75 3.72 8.01 8.55
CA VAL A 75 3.55 9.41 8.97
C VAL A 75 2.50 9.53 10.08
N ARG A 76 1.38 8.80 9.99
CA ARG A 76 0.34 8.80 11.04
C ARG A 76 0.78 8.08 12.31
N HIS A 77 1.65 7.09 12.22
CA HIS A 77 2.14 6.35 13.38
C HIS A 77 3.22 7.14 14.13
N VAL A 78 4.21 7.70 13.42
CA VAL A 78 5.29 8.50 14.01
C VAL A 78 4.76 9.78 14.67
N ASN A 79 3.72 10.39 14.09
CA ASN A 79 3.10 11.60 14.65
C ASN A 79 2.26 11.34 15.93
N LYS A 80 2.01 10.07 16.31
CA LYS A 80 1.34 9.70 17.56
C LYS A 80 2.32 9.45 18.72
N GLU A 81 3.62 9.37 18.45
CA GLU A 81 4.63 9.20 19.52
C GLU A 81 5.09 10.52 20.16
N GLU A 82 4.52 11.66 19.74
CA GLU A 82 4.81 12.99 20.27
C GLU A 82 3.75 13.52 21.28
N GLU A 83 2.99 12.65 21.94
CA GLU A 83 2.47 13.01 23.27
C GLU A 83 3.65 12.98 24.25
N ILE A 84 4.39 14.09 24.24
CA ILE A 84 5.43 14.45 25.20
C ILE A 84 4.93 14.08 26.60
N HIS A 85 5.59 13.11 27.21
CA HIS A 85 5.67 13.02 28.65
C HIS A 85 6.21 14.37 29.12
N ILE A 86 5.32 15.26 29.57
CA ILE A 86 5.72 16.34 30.46
C ILE A 86 6.14 15.62 31.74
N THR A 87 7.45 15.40 31.87
CA THR A 87 8.09 15.35 33.17
C THR A 87 7.98 16.74 33.78
N GLN A 88 6.93 16.92 34.57
CA GLN A 88 7.02 17.61 35.86
C GLN A 88 5.89 17.17 36.78
#